data_AF-A0A543EN52-F1
#
_entry.id   AF-A0A543EN52-F1
#
_cell.length_a   1.000
_cell.length_b   1.000
_cell.length_c   1.000
_cell.angle_alpha   90.00
_cell.angle_beta   90.00
_cell.angle_gamma   90.00
#
_symmetry.space_group_name_H-M   'P 1'
#
loop_
_entity.id
_entity.type
_entity.pdbx_description
1 polymer ?
#
loop_
_entity_poly.entity_id
_entity_poly.type
_entity_poly.pdbx_seq_one_letter_code
_entity_poly.pdbx_strand_id
1 'polypeptide(L)'
;MKTYLKRNYQSASLFPINQKIVGWDLLPIEGKGLVAKFTGSDRYAHIELIMQKSDIDYGSEVLWNISENQIPYNFGHRSIVDETLTFFTNYVSGIKGKTTFLKFEITNIGIHVVDTRPEHFEEATMKAIVNCFDKTINPFNGDLATRISKQTLEYSRQHKLGFLKNEIIESLKIDNISEIFAKIFSSENIDLRMLNGANFNVYMNDSFEKRKVLLEASDIETLKKFDAINDWENITDIGKAHIAKILKDQYDMSYHFNIKFEDFNK
;
A
#
# COMPACT_ATOMS: atom_id res chain seq x y z
N MET A 1 -20.71 -7.03 -15.35
CA MET A 1 -20.15 -6.22 -14.25
C MET A 1 -20.53 -6.89 -12.94
N LYS A 2 -19.64 -7.67 -12.32
CA LYS A 2 -19.90 -8.27 -10.99
C LYS A 2 -19.37 -7.28 -9.95
N THR A 3 -20.26 -6.60 -9.25
CA THR A 3 -19.93 -5.82 -8.05
C THR A 3 -19.40 -6.78 -7.00
N TYR A 4 -18.08 -6.78 -6.82
CA TYR A 4 -17.43 -7.48 -5.70
C TYR A 4 -17.75 -6.74 -4.39
N LEU A 5 -18.95 -6.94 -3.86
CA LEU A 5 -19.27 -6.76 -2.43
C LEU A 5 -18.54 -7.85 -1.64
N LYS A 6 -17.21 -7.87 -1.68
CA LYS A 6 -16.36 -8.90 -1.06
C LYS A 6 -15.52 -8.39 0.10
N ARG A 7 -15.74 -7.14 0.54
CA ARG A 7 -15.10 -6.57 1.74
C ARG A 7 -16.06 -6.68 2.92
N ASN A 8 -15.58 -7.30 3.98
CA ASN A 8 -16.35 -7.63 5.17
C ASN A 8 -16.21 -6.48 6.19
N TYR A 9 -16.65 -5.27 5.81
CA TYR A 9 -16.85 -4.17 6.75
C TYR A 9 -18.03 -4.49 7.66
N GLN A 10 -17.84 -5.46 8.55
CA GLN A 10 -18.90 -5.98 9.39
C GLN A 10 -19.03 -5.05 10.58
N SER A 11 -20.06 -4.21 10.56
CA SER A 11 -20.51 -3.44 11.73
C SER A 11 -20.68 -4.32 12.97
N ALA A 12 -20.93 -5.62 12.79
CA ALA A 12 -20.92 -6.63 13.85
C ALA A 12 -19.62 -6.66 14.66
N SER A 13 -18.46 -6.39 14.04
CA SER A 13 -17.17 -6.30 14.74
C SER A 13 -17.08 -5.08 15.68
N LEU A 14 -17.89 -4.04 15.44
CA LEU A 14 -17.97 -2.84 16.27
C LEU A 14 -19.00 -2.97 17.39
N PHE A 15 -19.94 -3.92 17.28
CA PHE A 15 -20.98 -4.14 18.29
C PHE A 15 -20.46 -4.20 19.74
N PRO A 16 -19.35 -4.91 20.04
CA PRO A 16 -18.83 -4.98 21.41
C PRO A 16 -18.41 -3.63 22.01
N ILE A 17 -18.10 -2.63 21.18
CA ILE A 17 -17.62 -1.31 21.61
C ILE A 17 -18.66 -0.19 21.43
N ASN A 18 -19.87 -0.51 20.95
CA ASN A 18 -20.89 0.51 20.63
C ASN A 18 -21.20 1.47 21.77
N GLN A 19 -21.41 0.95 22.97
CA GLN A 19 -21.70 1.80 24.13
C GLN A 19 -20.52 2.74 24.46
N LYS A 20 -19.29 2.28 24.25
CA LYS A 20 -18.08 3.11 24.42
C LYS A 20 -18.00 4.19 23.35
N ILE A 21 -18.33 3.88 22.10
CA ILE A 21 -18.42 4.87 21.01
C ILE A 21 -19.47 5.94 21.30
N VAL A 22 -20.66 5.56 21.78
CA VAL A 22 -21.73 6.50 22.15
C VAL A 22 -21.22 7.49 23.19
N GLY A 23 -20.62 6.97 24.27
CA GLY A 23 -20.12 7.76 25.39
C GLY A 23 -18.80 8.51 25.13
N TRP A 24 -18.10 8.22 24.04
CA TRP A 24 -16.83 8.86 23.71
C TRP A 24 -17.01 10.35 23.43
N ASP A 25 -16.26 11.20 24.12
CA ASP A 25 -16.26 12.65 24.00
C ASP A 25 -15.38 13.18 22.85
N LEU A 26 -14.86 12.27 22.00
CA LEU A 26 -13.96 12.54 20.89
C LEU A 26 -12.55 13.01 21.32
N LEU A 27 -12.19 12.82 22.59
CA LEU A 27 -10.81 12.98 23.04
C LEU A 27 -9.89 11.95 22.38
N PRO A 28 -8.58 12.23 22.26
CA PRO A 28 -7.65 11.33 21.61
C PRO A 28 -7.61 9.96 22.27
N ILE A 29 -7.78 8.91 21.47
CA ILE A 29 -7.63 7.52 21.88
C ILE A 29 -6.73 6.79 20.89
N GLU A 30 -5.97 5.83 21.41
CA GLU A 30 -4.98 5.06 20.66
C GLU A 30 -5.37 3.59 20.58
N GLY A 31 -5.10 2.98 19.43
CA GLY A 31 -5.39 1.57 19.23
C GLY A 31 -4.39 0.92 18.28
N LYS A 32 -4.20 -0.38 18.52
CA LYS A 32 -3.27 -1.21 17.76
C LYS A 32 -3.99 -2.44 17.25
N GLY A 33 -3.75 -2.77 15.98
CA GLY A 33 -4.36 -3.87 15.28
C GLY A 33 -3.32 -4.77 14.65
N LEU A 34 -3.50 -6.09 14.80
CA LEU A 34 -2.61 -7.10 14.24
C LEU A 34 -3.42 -8.24 13.62
N VAL A 35 -3.00 -8.63 12.42
CA VAL A 35 -3.39 -9.86 11.75
C VAL A 35 -2.11 -10.67 11.56
N ALA A 36 -2.07 -11.86 12.14
CA ALA A 36 -1.01 -12.84 11.96
C ALA A 36 -1.65 -14.23 11.99
N LYS A 37 -1.92 -14.81 10.80
CA LYS A 37 -2.53 -16.15 10.69
C LYS A 37 -1.44 -17.13 10.24
N PHE A 38 -1.03 -18.01 11.16
CA PHE A 38 0.08 -18.98 10.98
C PHE A 38 -0.32 -20.28 10.25
N THR A 39 -1.29 -20.23 9.34
CA THR A 39 -1.71 -21.40 8.55
C THR A 39 -1.66 -21.12 7.05
N GLY A 40 -0.52 -21.48 6.44
CA GLY A 40 -0.27 -21.53 4.99
C GLY A 40 -0.25 -20.15 4.30
N SER A 41 0.90 -19.77 3.71
CA SER A 41 1.19 -18.45 3.11
C SER A 41 0.83 -17.30 4.07
N ASP A 42 1.80 -16.95 4.92
CA ASP A 42 1.63 -16.30 6.22
C ASP A 42 1.07 -14.87 6.13
N ARG A 43 -0.23 -14.75 6.38
CA ARG A 43 -1.01 -13.52 6.30
C ARG A 43 -0.64 -12.58 7.44
N TYR A 44 0.03 -11.46 7.11
CA TYR A 44 0.39 -10.43 8.08
C TYR A 44 -0.07 -9.05 7.67
N ALA A 45 -0.54 -8.27 8.64
CA ALA A 45 -0.64 -6.82 8.58
C ALA A 45 -0.75 -6.29 10.00
N HIS A 46 -0.13 -5.15 10.28
CA HIS A 46 -0.40 -4.43 11.52
C HIS A 46 -0.55 -2.94 11.27
N ILE A 47 -1.28 -2.28 12.16
CA ILE A 47 -1.47 -0.83 12.15
C ILE A 47 -1.64 -0.32 13.58
N GLU A 48 -1.02 0.81 13.86
CA GLU A 48 -1.22 1.60 15.07
C GLU A 48 -1.76 2.96 14.66
N LEU A 49 -2.81 3.40 15.33
CA LEU A 49 -3.45 4.67 15.03
C LEU A 49 -3.85 5.42 16.30
N ILE A 50 -3.86 6.74 16.18
CA ILE A 50 -4.51 7.66 17.10
C ILE A 50 -5.74 8.21 16.40
N MET A 51 -6.86 8.30 17.11
CA MET A 51 -8.11 8.82 16.59
C MET A 51 -8.70 9.86 17.53
N GLN A 52 -9.15 10.97 16.96
CA GLN A 52 -9.72 12.09 17.69
C GLN A 52 -10.70 12.88 16.82
N LYS A 53 -11.38 13.87 17.39
CA LYS A 53 -12.11 14.85 16.59
C LYS A 53 -11.18 15.51 15.55
N SER A 54 -11.66 15.68 14.33
CA SER A 54 -10.93 16.48 13.34
C SER A 54 -10.89 17.95 13.76
N ASP A 55 -9.78 18.60 13.41
CA ASP A 55 -9.58 20.04 13.60
C ASP A 55 -10.34 20.86 12.52
N ILE A 56 -10.77 20.21 11.44
CA ILE A 56 -11.60 20.80 10.37
C ILE A 56 -13.07 20.38 10.52
N ASP A 57 -13.98 21.36 10.42
CA ASP A 57 -15.41 21.12 10.61
C ASP A 57 -16.15 20.65 9.33
N TYR A 58 -15.42 20.31 8.26
CA TYR A 58 -16.01 19.92 6.98
C TYR A 58 -15.50 18.58 6.41
N GLY A 59 -14.63 17.87 7.13
CA GLY A 59 -14.09 16.60 6.63
C GLY A 59 -13.33 15.80 7.67
N SER A 60 -13.28 14.49 7.47
CA SER A 60 -12.32 13.64 8.18
C SER A 60 -10.99 13.62 7.43
N GLU A 61 -9.90 13.39 8.15
CA GLU A 61 -8.56 13.33 7.56
C GLU A 61 -7.78 12.12 8.07
N VAL A 62 -6.90 11.59 7.23
CA VAL A 62 -5.96 10.51 7.58
C VAL A 62 -4.55 11.04 7.37
N LEU A 63 -3.82 11.20 8.48
CA LEU A 63 -2.42 11.60 8.50
C LEU A 63 -1.54 10.36 8.56
N TRP A 64 -0.71 10.18 7.54
CA TRP A 64 0.21 9.05 7.41
C TRP A 64 1.57 9.40 8.02
N ASN A 65 1.64 9.42 9.35
CA ASN A 65 2.86 9.71 10.12
C ASN A 65 3.78 8.47 10.25
N ILE A 66 4.06 7.85 9.11
CA ILE A 66 4.90 6.65 8.97
C ILE A 66 6.07 6.94 8.03
N SER A 67 7.18 6.24 8.23
CA SER A 67 8.32 6.31 7.32
C SER A 67 8.17 5.32 6.15
N GLU A 68 8.76 5.65 5.00
CA GLU A 68 8.64 4.83 3.76
C GLU A 68 9.17 3.40 3.91
N ASN A 69 10.09 3.17 4.84
CA ASN A 69 10.63 1.84 5.16
C ASN A 69 9.61 0.91 5.83
N GLN A 70 8.49 1.42 6.35
CA GLN A 70 7.44 0.62 6.99
C GLN A 70 6.51 0.01 5.93
N ILE A 71 6.05 0.85 5.00
CA ILE A 71 5.30 0.44 3.81
C ILE A 71 5.71 1.31 2.63
N PRO A 72 6.33 0.72 1.60
CA PRO A 72 6.56 1.40 0.34
C PRO A 72 5.24 1.80 -0.33
N TYR A 73 5.21 2.97 -0.99
CA TYR A 73 3.98 3.57 -1.54
C TYR A 73 3.22 2.67 -2.53
N ASN A 74 3.93 1.78 -3.22
CA ASN A 74 3.43 0.95 -4.30
C ASN A 74 2.59 -0.26 -3.86
N PHE A 75 2.49 -0.53 -2.55
CA PHE A 75 1.76 -1.70 -2.06
C PHE A 75 0.23 -1.55 -2.07
N GLY A 76 -0.32 -0.38 -2.41
CA GLY A 76 -1.77 -0.18 -2.60
C GLY A 76 -2.62 -0.39 -1.33
N HIS A 77 -1.99 -0.46 -0.16
CA HIS A 77 -2.67 -0.75 1.11
C HIS A 77 -3.32 0.49 1.74
N ARG A 78 -2.81 1.70 1.43
CA ARG A 78 -3.32 2.95 2.01
C ARG A 78 -4.81 3.17 1.74
N SER A 79 -5.24 2.93 0.49
CA SER A 79 -6.64 3.09 0.11
C SER A 79 -7.58 2.19 0.92
N ILE A 80 -7.14 0.98 1.29
CA ILE A 80 -7.95 0.07 2.11
C ILE A 80 -8.10 0.59 3.53
N VAL A 81 -7.01 1.09 4.11
CA VAL A 81 -7.05 1.72 5.43
C VAL A 81 -7.98 2.93 5.39
N ASP A 82 -7.82 3.83 4.41
CA ASP A 82 -8.64 5.04 4.25
C ASP A 82 -10.14 4.71 4.09
N GLU A 83 -10.47 3.70 3.27
CA GLU A 83 -11.85 3.21 3.11
C GLU A 83 -12.41 2.65 4.43
N THR A 84 -11.60 1.89 5.18
CA THR A 84 -12.00 1.32 6.48
C THR A 84 -12.28 2.41 7.52
N LEU A 85 -11.42 3.43 7.58
CA LEU A 85 -11.57 4.58 8.48
C LEU A 85 -12.76 5.47 8.09
N THR A 86 -13.02 5.60 6.80
CA THR A 86 -14.21 6.28 6.26
C THR A 86 -15.48 5.55 6.68
N PHE A 87 -15.52 4.22 6.52
CA PHE A 87 -16.61 3.40 7.02
C PHE A 87 -16.86 3.62 8.51
N PHE A 88 -15.80 3.62 9.32
CA PHE A 88 -15.91 3.85 10.76
C PHE A 88 -16.42 5.26 11.11
N THR A 89 -15.97 6.30 10.40
CA THR A 89 -16.47 7.68 10.58
C THR A 89 -17.98 7.76 10.33
N ASN A 90 -18.46 7.12 9.27
CA ASN A 90 -19.88 7.03 8.96
C ASN A 90 -20.64 6.27 10.06
N TYR A 91 -20.05 5.20 10.59
CA TYR A 91 -20.60 4.44 11.70
C TYR A 91 -20.76 5.29 12.97
N VAL A 92 -19.72 6.02 13.37
CA VAL A 92 -19.76 6.93 14.52
C VAL A 92 -20.82 8.02 14.33
N SER A 93 -20.88 8.61 13.13
CA SER A 93 -21.89 9.63 12.81
C SER A 93 -23.32 9.08 12.94
N GLY A 94 -23.55 7.86 12.44
CA GLY A 94 -24.84 7.17 12.55
C GLY A 94 -25.23 6.87 14.00
N ILE A 95 -24.30 6.36 14.82
CA ILE A 95 -24.56 6.05 16.23
C ILE A 95 -24.77 7.29 17.08
N LYS A 96 -24.01 8.37 16.84
CA LYS A 96 -24.14 9.63 17.58
C LYS A 96 -25.30 10.51 17.10
N GLY A 97 -25.96 10.14 15.99
CA GLY A 97 -27.08 10.89 15.41
C GLY A 97 -26.70 12.25 14.85
N LYS A 98 -25.41 12.51 14.61
CA LYS A 98 -24.90 13.77 14.05
C LYS A 98 -23.64 13.50 13.24
N THR A 99 -23.43 14.30 12.19
CA THR A 99 -22.18 14.28 11.42
C THR A 99 -21.00 14.47 12.37
N THR A 100 -20.07 13.53 12.33
CA THR A 100 -18.86 13.55 13.14
C THR A 100 -17.67 13.41 12.22
N PHE A 101 -16.76 14.39 12.28
CA PHE A 101 -15.50 14.38 11.55
C PHE A 101 -14.38 13.95 12.48
N LEU A 102 -13.54 13.03 11.99
CA LEU A 102 -12.47 12.41 12.75
C LEU A 102 -11.13 12.65 12.05
N LYS A 103 -10.11 12.88 12.86
CA LYS A 103 -8.72 12.82 12.43
C LYS A 103 -8.15 11.48 12.87
N PHE A 104 -7.49 10.81 11.93
CA PHE A 104 -6.76 9.57 12.17
C PHE A 104 -5.28 9.82 11.91
N GLU A 105 -4.43 9.52 12.88
CA GLU A 105 -2.98 9.57 12.72
C GLU A 105 -2.45 8.15 12.73
N ILE A 106 -1.99 7.67 11.58
CA ILE A 106 -1.32 6.37 11.47
C ILE A 106 0.12 6.55 11.95
N THR A 107 0.47 5.94 13.08
CA THR A 107 1.76 6.14 13.76
C THR A 107 2.73 4.99 13.55
N ASN A 108 2.22 3.80 13.27
CA ASN A 108 3.02 2.63 12.92
C ASN A 108 2.22 1.71 12.01
N ILE A 109 2.90 1.05 11.09
CA ILE A 109 2.29 0.12 10.17
C ILE A 109 3.32 -0.91 9.69
N GLY A 110 2.88 -2.07 9.24
CA GLY A 110 3.79 -3.01 8.62
C GLY A 110 3.13 -4.15 7.87
N ILE A 111 3.92 -4.69 6.97
CA ILE A 111 3.57 -5.76 6.03
C ILE A 111 4.56 -6.90 6.09
N HIS A 112 4.16 -8.02 5.49
CA HIS A 112 5.02 -9.02 4.88
C HIS A 112 4.90 -8.89 3.35
N VAL A 113 5.99 -8.61 2.64
CA VAL A 113 5.94 -8.19 1.23
C VAL A 113 5.36 -9.22 0.27
N VAL A 114 5.41 -10.51 0.62
CA VAL A 114 4.87 -11.59 -0.23
C VAL A 114 3.43 -11.94 0.14
N ASP A 115 3.11 -11.92 1.43
CA ASP A 115 1.90 -12.57 1.93
C ASP A 115 0.80 -11.58 2.36
N THR A 116 1.12 -10.28 2.41
CA THR A 116 0.13 -9.27 2.77
C THR A 116 -0.85 -9.05 1.63
N ARG A 117 -2.13 -9.04 1.94
CA ARG A 117 -3.21 -8.77 1.01
C ARG A 117 -4.05 -7.61 1.53
N PRO A 118 -4.75 -6.87 0.64
CA PRO A 118 -5.66 -5.79 1.01
C PRO A 118 -6.56 -6.12 2.21
N GLU A 119 -7.19 -7.29 2.23
CA GLU A 119 -8.11 -7.71 3.30
C GLU A 119 -7.45 -7.82 4.69
N HIS A 120 -6.13 -8.01 4.76
CA HIS A 120 -5.43 -8.04 6.05
C HIS A 120 -5.33 -6.64 6.65
N PHE A 121 -5.21 -5.60 5.82
CA PHE A 121 -5.24 -4.22 6.30
C PHE A 121 -6.63 -3.77 6.72
N GLU A 122 -7.68 -4.21 6.02
CA GLU A 122 -9.06 -4.03 6.47
C GLU A 122 -9.25 -4.62 7.88
N GLU A 123 -8.88 -5.89 8.07
CA GLU A 123 -9.00 -6.57 9.36
C GLU A 123 -8.10 -5.94 10.44
N ALA A 124 -6.85 -5.59 10.13
CA ALA A 124 -5.94 -4.94 11.08
C ALA A 124 -6.46 -3.57 11.50
N THR A 125 -6.99 -2.77 10.57
CA THR A 125 -7.56 -1.44 10.86
C THR A 125 -8.80 -1.55 11.73
N MET A 126 -9.71 -2.49 11.43
CA MET A 126 -10.87 -2.75 12.29
C MET A 126 -10.47 -3.21 13.70
N LYS A 127 -9.44 -4.06 13.82
CA LYS A 127 -8.90 -4.45 15.13
C LYS A 127 -8.31 -3.27 15.90
N ALA A 128 -7.60 -2.37 15.23
CA ALA A 128 -7.05 -1.15 15.84
C ALA A 128 -8.17 -0.23 16.34
N ILE A 129 -9.23 -0.03 15.54
CA ILE A 129 -10.42 0.71 15.95
C ILE A 129 -11.05 0.10 17.20
N VAL A 130 -11.26 -1.22 17.22
CA VAL A 130 -11.81 -1.91 18.41
C VAL A 130 -10.91 -1.73 19.62
N ASN A 131 -9.59 -1.87 19.42
CA ASN A 131 -8.57 -1.72 20.45
C ASN A 131 -8.55 -0.31 21.08
N CYS A 132 -8.89 0.74 20.32
CA CYS A 132 -9.02 2.11 20.84
C CYS A 132 -10.00 2.22 22.01
N PHE A 133 -11.08 1.42 21.99
CA PHE A 133 -12.11 1.42 23.02
C PHE A 133 -11.99 0.24 23.98
N ASP A 134 -11.43 -0.88 23.53
CA ASP A 134 -11.25 -2.08 24.33
C ASP A 134 -10.00 -2.87 23.95
N LYS A 135 -8.94 -2.66 24.74
CA LYS A 135 -7.66 -3.33 24.56
C LYS A 135 -7.72 -4.85 24.79
N THR A 136 -8.80 -5.37 25.41
CA THR A 136 -8.91 -6.79 25.79
C THR A 136 -9.48 -7.67 24.67
N ILE A 137 -10.25 -7.10 23.74
CA ILE A 137 -10.91 -7.87 22.67
C ILE A 137 -9.91 -8.35 21.62
N ASN A 138 -9.00 -7.47 21.23
CA ASN A 138 -7.95 -7.75 20.25
C ASN A 138 -6.59 -7.36 20.85
N PRO A 139 -5.99 -8.20 21.69
CA PRO A 139 -4.70 -7.92 22.28
C PRO A 139 -3.62 -7.83 21.19
N PHE A 140 -2.81 -6.77 21.26
CA PHE A 140 -1.74 -6.53 20.31
C PHE A 140 -0.45 -7.23 20.74
N ASN A 141 0.14 -8.02 19.85
CA ASN A 141 1.43 -8.67 20.10
C ASN A 141 2.56 -7.86 19.43
N GLY A 142 3.15 -6.93 20.19
CA GLY A 142 4.21 -6.04 19.69
C GLY A 142 5.51 -6.75 19.35
N ASP A 143 5.88 -7.80 20.10
CA ASP A 143 7.08 -8.59 19.82
C ASP A 143 6.97 -9.30 18.48
N LEU A 144 5.79 -9.87 18.20
CA LEU A 144 5.50 -10.49 16.91
C LEU A 144 5.54 -9.48 15.76
N ALA A 145 4.92 -8.31 15.93
CA ALA A 145 4.91 -7.26 14.92
C ALA A 145 6.35 -6.77 14.61
N THR A 146 7.16 -6.57 15.64
CA THR A 146 8.57 -6.15 15.50
C THR A 146 9.37 -7.22 14.75
N ARG A 147 9.21 -8.49 15.14
CA ARG A 147 9.91 -9.61 14.51
C ARG A 147 9.56 -9.74 13.02
N ILE A 148 8.28 -9.73 12.66
CA ILE A 148 7.86 -9.87 11.25
C ILE A 148 8.30 -8.66 10.43
N SER A 149 8.22 -7.45 10.97
CA SER A 149 8.65 -6.24 10.25
C SER A 149 10.15 -6.28 9.94
N LYS A 150 10.97 -6.77 10.89
CA LYS A 150 12.41 -6.99 10.65
C LYS A 150 12.66 -8.04 9.57
N GLN A 151 12.01 -9.20 9.67
CA GLN A 151 12.13 -10.27 8.68
C GLN A 151 11.70 -9.82 7.29
N THR A 152 10.64 -9.01 7.22
CA THR A 152 10.14 -8.46 5.96
C THR A 152 11.16 -7.54 5.32
N LEU A 153 11.78 -6.65 6.08
CA LEU A 153 12.82 -5.75 5.55
C LEU A 153 14.03 -6.54 5.04
N GLU A 154 14.47 -7.55 5.78
CA GLU A 154 15.55 -8.45 5.37
C GLU A 154 15.20 -9.20 4.07
N TYR A 155 14.00 -9.78 4.00
CA TYR A 155 13.51 -10.49 2.81
C TYR A 155 13.37 -9.56 1.60
N SER A 156 12.81 -8.36 1.81
CA SER A 156 12.63 -7.34 0.77
C SER A 156 13.96 -6.96 0.13
N ARG A 157 14.99 -6.74 0.95
CA ARG A 157 16.35 -6.45 0.48
C ARG A 157 16.99 -7.63 -0.23
N GLN A 158 16.85 -8.85 0.33
CA GLN A 158 17.42 -10.05 -0.25
C GLN A 158 16.83 -10.37 -1.63
N HIS A 159 15.53 -10.11 -1.82
CA HIS A 159 14.79 -10.47 -3.03
C HIS A 159 14.42 -9.29 -3.92
N LYS A 160 14.96 -8.09 -3.64
CA LYS A 160 14.74 -6.87 -4.45
C LYS A 160 13.25 -6.55 -4.62
N LEU A 161 12.52 -6.58 -3.51
CA LEU A 161 11.09 -6.27 -3.43
C LEU A 161 10.90 -4.98 -2.63
N GLY A 162 9.98 -4.11 -3.04
CA GLY A 162 9.59 -2.93 -2.24
C GLY A 162 10.69 -1.88 -2.12
N PHE A 163 11.15 -1.34 -3.26
CA PHE A 163 12.14 -0.27 -3.32
C PHE A 163 11.64 1.01 -2.66
N LEU A 164 12.54 1.73 -1.99
CA LEU A 164 12.27 3.07 -1.45
C LEU A 164 12.12 4.08 -2.60
N LYS A 165 11.35 5.15 -2.36
CA LYS A 165 11.11 6.19 -3.37
C LYS A 165 12.42 6.76 -3.93
N ASN A 166 13.40 7.03 -3.06
CA ASN A 166 14.69 7.59 -3.48
C ASN A 166 15.49 6.61 -4.35
N GLU A 167 15.40 5.31 -4.10
CA GLU A 167 16.07 4.30 -4.94
C GLU A 167 15.48 4.29 -6.35
N ILE A 168 14.16 4.44 -6.45
CA ILE A 168 13.45 4.58 -7.74
C ILE A 168 13.82 5.92 -8.43
N ILE A 169 13.90 7.02 -7.69
CA ILE A 169 14.29 8.33 -8.27
C ILE A 169 15.72 8.28 -8.83
N GLU A 170 16.66 7.70 -8.09
CA GLU A 170 18.05 7.60 -8.56
C GLU A 170 18.17 6.67 -9.78
N SER A 171 17.40 5.58 -9.86
CA SER A 171 17.41 4.73 -11.05
C SER A 171 16.84 5.43 -12.28
N LEU A 172 15.80 6.26 -12.13
CA LEU A 172 15.19 7.02 -13.22
C LEU A 172 16.15 8.00 -13.93
N LYS A 173 17.27 8.37 -13.29
CA LYS A 173 18.34 9.17 -13.89
C LYS A 173 19.26 8.38 -14.83
N ILE A 174 19.14 7.05 -14.85
CA ILE A 174 19.94 6.16 -15.69
C ILE A 174 19.18 5.90 -16.99
N ASP A 175 19.54 6.62 -18.05
CA ASP A 175 18.81 6.56 -19.31
C ASP A 175 18.87 5.20 -20.00
N ASN A 176 20.00 4.48 -19.89
CA ASN A 176 20.17 3.16 -20.49
C ASN A 176 19.05 2.16 -20.13
N ILE A 177 18.56 2.18 -18.88
CA ILE A 177 17.44 1.31 -18.47
C ILE A 177 16.16 1.68 -19.25
N SER A 178 15.92 2.98 -19.42
CA SER A 178 14.75 3.49 -20.15
C SER A 178 14.85 3.15 -21.64
N GLU A 179 16.06 3.27 -22.22
CA GLU A 179 16.33 2.93 -23.62
C GLU A 179 16.06 1.45 -23.90
N ILE A 180 16.47 0.56 -22.99
CA ILE A 180 16.20 -0.88 -23.11
C ILE A 180 14.69 -1.16 -23.09
N PHE A 181 13.95 -0.62 -22.11
CA PHE A 181 12.50 -0.82 -22.06
C PHE A 181 11.78 -0.20 -23.26
N ALA A 182 12.28 0.90 -23.82
CA ALA A 182 11.68 1.54 -25.00
C ALA A 182 11.72 0.65 -26.25
N LYS A 183 12.62 -0.35 -26.31
CA LYS A 183 12.62 -1.37 -27.36
C LYS A 183 11.33 -2.20 -27.40
N ILE A 184 10.65 -2.33 -26.26
CA ILE A 184 9.48 -3.22 -26.10
C ILE A 184 8.20 -2.50 -25.65
N PHE A 185 8.32 -1.33 -25.02
CA PHE A 185 7.21 -0.50 -24.57
C PHE A 185 7.18 0.84 -25.32
N SER A 186 6.07 1.10 -26.01
CA SER A 186 5.77 2.39 -26.64
C SER A 186 4.26 2.67 -26.62
N SER A 187 3.86 3.93 -26.77
CA SER A 187 2.44 4.30 -26.89
C SER A 187 1.75 3.69 -28.11
N GLU A 188 2.50 3.24 -29.11
CA GLU A 188 1.96 2.57 -30.29
C GLU A 188 1.59 1.10 -30.03
N ASN A 189 2.23 0.49 -29.03
CA ASN A 189 2.19 -0.94 -28.83
C ASN A 189 1.66 -1.36 -27.44
N ILE A 190 1.37 -0.40 -26.57
CA ILE A 190 0.71 -0.55 -25.28
C ILE A 190 -0.65 0.14 -25.31
N ASP A 191 -1.67 -0.55 -24.79
CA ASP A 191 -2.98 0.06 -24.56
C ASP A 191 -2.92 0.92 -23.29
N LEU A 192 -2.74 2.23 -23.47
CA LEU A 192 -2.67 3.19 -22.36
C LEU A 192 -3.92 3.15 -21.47
N ARG A 193 -5.07 2.68 -21.95
CA ARG A 193 -6.29 2.57 -21.13
C ARG A 193 -6.18 1.47 -20.07
N MET A 194 -5.23 0.56 -20.22
CA MET A 194 -4.91 -0.49 -19.25
C MET A 194 -3.94 -0.03 -18.17
N LEU A 195 -3.37 1.18 -18.31
CA LEU A 195 -2.54 1.86 -17.31
C LEU A 195 -3.46 2.72 -16.43
N ASN A 196 -4.02 2.11 -15.40
CA ASN A 196 -5.04 2.74 -14.57
C ASN A 196 -4.95 2.35 -13.09
N GLY A 197 -3.74 2.25 -12.54
CA GLY A 197 -3.49 1.93 -11.14
C GLY A 197 -3.76 0.47 -10.81
N ALA A 198 -5.01 0.04 -10.92
CA ALA A 198 -5.44 -1.31 -10.59
C ALA A 198 -4.85 -2.38 -11.53
N ASN A 199 -4.71 -2.07 -12.82
CA ASN A 199 -4.27 -3.05 -13.83
C ASN A 199 -2.80 -2.89 -14.24
N PHE A 200 -2.16 -1.78 -13.86
CA PHE A 200 -0.80 -1.44 -14.28
C PHE A 200 0.19 -2.58 -14.04
N ASN A 201 0.24 -3.11 -12.80
CA ASN A 201 1.17 -4.17 -12.43
C ASN A 201 1.01 -5.48 -13.23
N VAL A 202 -0.23 -5.93 -13.42
CA VAL A 202 -0.50 -7.19 -14.13
C VAL A 202 -0.20 -7.01 -15.62
N TYR A 203 -0.69 -5.91 -16.19
CA TYR A 203 -0.55 -5.63 -17.61
C TYR A 203 0.90 -5.43 -18.04
N MET A 204 1.73 -4.78 -17.22
CA MET A 204 3.15 -4.59 -17.50
C MET A 204 3.91 -5.91 -17.54
N ASN A 205 3.73 -6.78 -16.54
CA ASN A 205 4.40 -8.09 -16.52
C ASN A 205 3.96 -8.97 -17.70
N ASP A 206 2.66 -9.03 -18.00
CA ASP A 206 2.15 -9.77 -19.17
C ASP A 206 2.71 -9.25 -20.49
N SER A 207 2.88 -7.93 -20.61
CA SER A 207 3.42 -7.29 -21.81
C SER A 207 4.92 -7.55 -21.94
N PHE A 208 5.67 -7.49 -20.84
CA PHE A 208 7.09 -7.81 -20.82
C PHE A 208 7.36 -9.25 -21.22
N GLU A 209 6.67 -10.22 -20.62
CA GLU A 209 6.86 -11.65 -20.93
C GLU A 209 6.63 -11.96 -22.41
N LYS A 210 5.65 -11.30 -23.05
CA LYS A 210 5.38 -11.50 -24.49
C LYS A 210 6.43 -10.89 -25.41
N ARG A 211 7.17 -9.88 -24.94
CA ARG A 211 8.00 -9.01 -25.77
C ARG A 211 9.48 -9.09 -25.44
N LYS A 212 9.86 -9.68 -24.31
CA LYS A 212 11.26 -9.83 -23.89
C LYS A 212 12.13 -10.58 -24.91
N VAL A 213 11.51 -11.36 -25.81
CA VAL A 213 12.18 -11.98 -26.96
C VAL A 213 12.82 -10.98 -27.94
N LEU A 214 12.45 -9.69 -27.86
CA LEU A 214 13.02 -8.61 -28.65
C LEU A 214 14.28 -7.99 -28.01
N LEU A 215 14.63 -8.42 -26.79
CA LEU A 215 15.79 -7.94 -26.06
C LEU A 215 17.01 -8.84 -26.30
N GLU A 216 18.19 -8.24 -26.34
CA GLU A 216 19.45 -8.99 -26.35
C GLU A 216 19.78 -9.54 -24.95
N ALA A 217 20.65 -10.56 -24.87
CA ALA A 217 21.08 -11.08 -23.57
C ALA A 217 21.76 -10.00 -22.71
N SER A 218 22.53 -9.11 -23.33
CA SER A 218 23.15 -7.93 -22.71
C SER A 218 22.15 -6.93 -22.13
N ASP A 219 20.99 -6.77 -22.77
CA ASP A 219 19.89 -5.95 -22.27
C ASP A 219 19.33 -6.55 -20.97
N ILE A 220 19.06 -7.86 -20.97
CA ILE A 220 18.55 -8.58 -19.79
C ILE A 220 19.54 -8.53 -18.63
N GLU A 221 20.84 -8.71 -18.90
CA GLU A 221 21.90 -8.56 -17.89
C GLU A 221 21.95 -7.15 -17.31
N THR A 222 21.79 -6.12 -18.16
CA THR A 222 21.74 -4.73 -17.72
C THR A 222 20.52 -4.46 -16.84
N LEU A 223 19.34 -4.94 -17.23
CA LEU A 223 18.12 -4.79 -16.41
C LEU A 223 18.25 -5.49 -15.05
N LYS A 224 18.87 -6.69 -14.98
CA LYS A 224 19.14 -7.38 -13.70
C LYS A 224 20.16 -6.64 -12.84
N LYS A 225 21.20 -6.06 -13.46
CA LYS A 225 22.26 -5.30 -12.78
C LYS A 225 21.72 -4.06 -12.08
N PHE A 226 20.76 -3.38 -12.69
CA PHE A 226 20.13 -2.17 -12.14
C PHE A 226 18.80 -2.45 -11.45
N ASP A 227 18.53 -3.72 -11.12
CA ASP A 227 17.35 -4.15 -10.39
C ASP A 227 16.02 -3.76 -11.06
N ALA A 228 16.01 -3.50 -12.36
CA ALA A 228 14.81 -3.20 -13.14
C ALA A 228 13.96 -4.45 -13.40
N ILE A 229 14.59 -5.63 -13.36
CA ILE A 229 13.93 -6.94 -13.29
C ILE A 229 14.63 -7.79 -12.22
N ASN A 230 13.91 -8.74 -11.63
CA ASN A 230 14.47 -9.67 -10.65
C ASN A 230 15.11 -10.91 -11.30
N ASP A 231 15.64 -11.83 -10.48
CA ASP A 231 16.31 -13.04 -10.97
C ASP A 231 15.38 -13.98 -11.76
N TRP A 232 14.07 -13.89 -11.49
CA TRP A 232 13.02 -14.59 -12.22
C TRP A 232 12.45 -13.79 -13.40
N GLU A 233 13.09 -12.67 -13.76
CA GLU A 233 12.73 -11.79 -14.86
C GLU A 233 11.37 -11.09 -14.73
N ASN A 234 10.83 -10.99 -13.52
CA ASN A 234 9.66 -10.16 -13.29
C ASN A 234 10.08 -8.69 -13.17
N ILE A 235 9.25 -7.78 -13.68
CA ILE A 235 9.52 -6.35 -13.61
C ILE A 235 9.37 -5.88 -12.16
N THR A 236 10.41 -5.23 -11.64
CA THR A 236 10.41 -4.63 -10.31
C THR A 236 9.75 -3.25 -10.34
N ASP A 237 9.68 -2.59 -9.18
CA ASP A 237 9.17 -1.21 -9.11
C ASP A 237 10.07 -0.20 -9.85
N ILE A 238 11.39 -0.43 -9.84
CA ILE A 238 12.34 0.32 -10.66
C ILE A 238 11.96 0.17 -12.14
N GLY A 239 11.83 -1.07 -12.63
CA GLY A 239 11.52 -1.30 -14.04
C GLY A 239 10.18 -0.70 -14.46
N LYS A 240 9.16 -0.82 -13.61
CA LYS A 240 7.84 -0.22 -13.84
C LYS A 240 7.89 1.31 -13.87
N ALA A 241 8.66 1.95 -13.00
CA ALA A 241 8.84 3.40 -13.02
C ALA A 241 9.51 3.84 -14.33
N HIS A 242 10.52 3.13 -14.82
CA HIS A 242 11.12 3.40 -16.13
C HIS A 242 10.11 3.26 -17.27
N ILE A 243 9.25 2.24 -17.24
CA ILE A 243 8.18 2.09 -18.24
C ILE A 243 7.20 3.26 -18.17
N ALA A 244 6.76 3.67 -16.98
CA ALA A 244 5.91 4.84 -16.80
C ALA A 244 6.58 6.14 -17.32
N LYS A 245 7.89 6.31 -17.10
CA LYS A 245 8.69 7.43 -17.67
C LYS A 245 8.62 7.43 -19.20
N ILE A 246 8.83 6.28 -19.85
CA ILE A 246 8.83 6.14 -21.32
C ILE A 246 7.44 6.45 -21.89
N LEU A 247 6.39 5.94 -21.25
CA LEU A 247 5.00 6.13 -21.68
C LEU A 247 4.45 7.52 -21.33
N LYS A 248 5.22 8.35 -20.62
CA LYS A 248 4.82 9.65 -20.08
C LYS A 248 3.58 9.55 -19.19
N ASP A 249 3.47 8.46 -18.45
CA ASP A 249 2.34 8.18 -17.59
C ASP A 249 2.52 8.82 -16.21
N GLN A 250 2.10 10.07 -16.10
CA GLN A 250 2.14 10.81 -14.84
C GLN A 250 1.16 10.24 -13.80
N TYR A 251 0.07 9.61 -14.23
CA TYR A 251 -0.93 9.05 -13.31
C TYR A 251 -0.34 7.88 -12.55
N ASP A 252 0.15 6.84 -13.26
CA ASP A 252 0.70 5.66 -12.60
C ASP A 252 2.03 5.98 -11.88
N MET A 253 2.81 6.95 -12.38
CA MET A 253 3.99 7.44 -11.66
C MET A 253 3.64 8.03 -10.28
N SER A 254 2.60 8.88 -10.23
CA SER A 254 2.14 9.48 -8.98
C SER A 254 1.41 8.47 -8.10
N TYR A 255 0.56 7.62 -8.68
CA TYR A 255 -0.31 6.71 -7.96
C TYR A 255 0.47 5.57 -7.30
N HIS A 256 1.42 4.96 -8.01
CA HIS A 256 2.19 3.83 -7.49
C HIS A 256 3.46 4.23 -6.75
N PHE A 257 4.15 5.27 -7.22
CA PHE A 257 5.49 5.58 -6.69
C PHE A 257 5.53 6.90 -5.92
N ASN A 258 4.45 7.71 -5.97
CA ASN A 258 4.42 9.06 -5.40
C ASN A 258 5.60 9.92 -5.93
N ILE A 259 5.92 9.76 -7.21
CA ILE A 259 6.99 10.47 -7.92
C ILE A 259 6.36 11.42 -8.94
N LYS A 260 6.92 12.62 -9.05
CA LYS A 260 6.64 13.57 -10.14
C LYS A 260 7.79 13.55 -11.13
N PHE A 261 7.53 13.88 -12.40
CA PHE A 261 8.58 13.90 -13.42
C PHE A 261 9.70 14.90 -13.11
N GLU A 262 9.36 15.98 -12.40
CA GLU A 262 10.33 16.97 -11.90
C GLU A 262 11.33 16.38 -10.89
N ASP A 263 11.02 15.25 -10.24
CA ASP A 263 11.85 14.67 -9.19
C ASP A 263 13.15 14.04 -9.74
N PHE A 264 13.17 13.66 -11.03
CA PHE A 264 14.32 12.99 -11.68
C PHE A 264 14.84 13.72 -12.93
N ASN A 265 14.30 14.90 -13.24
CA ASN A 265 14.76 15.76 -14.34
C ASN A 265 15.84 16.77 -13.90
N LYS A 266 16.46 16.58 -12.73
CA LYS A 266 17.53 17.42 -12.17
C LYS A 266 18.84 16.64 -12.10
#